data_AF-A0AAJ2NPK2-F1
#
_entry.id   AF-A0AAJ2NPK2-F1
#
_cell.length_a   1.000
_cell.length_b   1.000
_cell.length_c   1.000
_cell.angle_alpha   90.00
_cell.angle_beta   90.00
_cell.angle_gamma   90.00
#
_symmetry.space_group_name_H-M   'P 1'
#
loop_
_entity.id
_entity.type
_entity.pdbx_description
1 polymer ?
#
loop_
_entity_poly.entity_id
_entity_poly.type
_entity_poly.pdbx_seq_one_letter_code
_entity_poly.pdbx_strand_id
1 'polypeptide(L)'
;MSEIRLVVYGAEEKCASCINLPTAYETKEWLEAALSRKYEQENVKVDYVDIHGSYGDEHQSYVNAILEDEYFYPLIVFNDEVVGEGNPRLKTIYEKIEASR
;
A
#
# COMPACT_ATOMS: atom_id res chain seq x y z
N MET A 1 -13.19 -16.19 7.87
CA MET A 1 -12.30 -16.11 6.70
C MET A 1 -11.88 -14.66 6.63
N SER A 2 -10.64 -14.37 6.99
CA SER A 2 -10.12 -13.01 7.06
C SER A 2 -9.64 -12.62 5.66
N GLU A 3 -10.41 -11.82 4.91
CA GLU A 3 -9.95 -11.27 3.63
C GLU A 3 -8.87 -10.22 3.94
N ILE A 4 -7.68 -10.39 3.37
CA ILE A 4 -6.54 -9.51 3.58
C ILE A 4 -6.60 -8.47 2.46
N ARG A 5 -7.05 -7.24 2.75
CA ARG A 5 -7.05 -6.14 1.77
C ARG A 5 -5.87 -5.22 2.03
N LEU A 6 -4.96 -5.14 1.06
CA LEU A 6 -3.94 -4.11 1.00
C LEU A 6 -4.25 -3.15 -0.14
N VAL A 7 -4.09 -1.86 0.16
CA VAL A 7 -4.22 -0.77 -0.79
C VAL A 7 -2.89 -0.03 -0.82
N VAL A 8 -2.31 0.07 -2.00
CA VAL A 8 -1.08 0.81 -2.25
C VAL A 8 -1.46 2.11 -2.92
N TYR A 9 -1.36 3.21 -2.17
CA TYR A 9 -1.55 4.55 -2.70
C TYR A 9 -0.26 5.07 -3.30
N GLY A 10 -0.33 5.55 -4.53
CA GLY A 10 0.79 6.24 -5.14
C GLY A 10 0.42 6.92 -6.42
N ALA A 11 1.44 7.28 -7.19
CA ALA A 11 1.29 7.91 -8.49
C ALA A 11 2.19 7.19 -9.49
N GLU A 12 1.78 7.16 -10.76
CA GLU A 12 2.65 6.73 -11.86
C GLU A 12 3.83 7.70 -12.05
N GLU A 13 3.61 8.98 -11.72
CA GLU A 13 4.66 10.00 -11.70
C GLU A 13 5.51 9.89 -10.43
N LYS A 14 6.83 9.73 -10.62
CA LYS A 14 7.79 9.75 -9.50
C LYS A 14 7.74 11.13 -8.84
N CYS A 15 7.62 11.17 -7.52
CA CYS A 15 7.79 12.41 -6.78
C CYS A 15 9.11 13.04 -7.18
N ALA A 16 9.08 14.31 -7.63
CA ALA A 16 10.27 15.03 -8.08
C ALA A 16 11.41 15.03 -7.04
N SER A 17 11.06 14.81 -5.76
CA SER A 17 11.98 14.73 -4.62
C SER A 17 12.54 13.32 -4.34
N CYS A 18 11.96 12.24 -4.89
CA CYS A 18 12.32 10.84 -4.57
C CYS A 18 12.70 10.01 -5.82
N ILE A 19 13.58 10.54 -6.67
CA ILE A 19 14.08 9.88 -7.89
C ILE A 19 14.69 8.47 -7.65
N ASN A 20 15.13 8.17 -6.43
CA ASN A 20 15.82 6.92 -6.05
C ASN A 20 14.93 5.87 -5.38
N LEU A 21 13.66 6.15 -5.11
CA LEU A 21 12.75 5.18 -4.50
C LEU A 21 12.00 4.37 -5.56
N PRO A 22 11.67 3.09 -5.28
CA PRO A 22 10.87 2.27 -6.18
C PRO A 22 9.50 2.91 -6.40
N THR A 23 8.93 2.68 -7.58
CA THR A 23 7.59 3.17 -7.90
C THR A 23 6.53 2.44 -7.07
N ALA A 24 5.35 3.05 -6.95
CA ALA A 24 4.21 2.42 -6.27
C ALA A 24 3.82 1.08 -6.93
N TYR A 25 3.97 0.99 -8.25
CA TYR A 25 3.75 -0.23 -9.01
C TYR A 25 4.73 -1.35 -8.63
N GLU A 26 6.03 -1.05 -8.57
CA GLU A 26 7.05 -2.03 -8.15
C GLU A 26 6.80 -2.52 -6.71
N THR A 27 6.41 -1.60 -5.81
CA THR A 27 6.07 -1.94 -4.44
C THR A 27 4.86 -2.87 -4.39
N LYS A 28 3.83 -2.61 -5.20
CA LYS A 28 2.62 -3.42 -5.34
C LYS A 28 2.95 -4.84 -5.80
N GLU A 29 3.70 -4.99 -6.90
CA GLU A 29 4.07 -6.32 -7.42
C GLU A 29 4.91 -7.12 -6.42
N TRP A 30 5.86 -6.47 -5.76
CA TRP A 30 6.69 -7.11 -4.75
C TRP A 30 5.87 -7.59 -3.54
N LEU A 31 4.95 -6.74 -3.04
CA LEU A 31 4.06 -7.09 -1.94
C LEU A 31 3.15 -8.26 -2.29
N GLU A 32 2.50 -8.17 -3.46
CA GLU A 32 1.57 -9.17 -3.96
C GLU A 32 2.28 -10.53 -4.08
N ALA A 33 3.48 -10.58 -4.63
CA ALA A 33 4.28 -11.80 -4.74
C ALA A 33 4.69 -12.36 -3.37
N ALA A 34 5.10 -11.51 -2.43
CA ALA A 34 5.51 -11.93 -1.09
C ALA A 34 4.33 -12.48 -0.27
N LEU A 35 3.20 -11.78 -0.32
CA LEU A 35 1.97 -12.17 0.35
C LEU A 35 1.38 -13.43 -0.29
N SER A 36 1.30 -13.48 -1.62
CA SER A 36 0.80 -14.67 -2.33
C SER A 36 1.62 -15.92 -1.99
N ARG A 37 2.92 -15.80 -1.72
CA ARG A 37 3.76 -16.93 -1.31
C ARG A 37 3.50 -17.42 0.12
N LYS A 38 3.25 -16.51 1.06
CA LYS A 38 3.06 -16.86 2.49
C LYS A 38 1.59 -17.18 2.81
N TYR A 39 0.68 -16.52 2.10
CA TYR A 39 -0.75 -16.49 2.32
C TYR A 39 -1.53 -16.99 1.10
N GLU A 40 -0.97 -17.93 0.32
CA GLU A 40 -1.61 -18.51 -0.88
C GLU A 40 -3.03 -19.05 -0.61
N GLN A 41 -3.31 -19.47 0.63
CA GLN A 41 -4.61 -19.96 1.07
C GLN A 41 -5.55 -18.87 1.61
N GLU A 42 -5.06 -17.65 1.86
CA GLU A 42 -5.85 -16.53 2.31
C GLU A 42 -6.19 -15.62 1.11
N ASN A 43 -7.36 -14.99 1.13
CA ASN A 43 -7.79 -14.12 0.04
C ASN A 43 -7.09 -12.77 0.19
N VAL A 44 -5.83 -12.70 -0.21
CA VAL A 44 -5.07 -11.45 -0.28
C VAL A 44 -5.45 -10.70 -1.55
N LYS A 45 -5.91 -9.47 -1.39
CA LYS A 45 -6.12 -8.51 -2.48
C LYS A 45 -5.17 -7.35 -2.31
N VAL A 46 -4.38 -7.07 -3.33
CA VAL A 46 -3.49 -5.90 -3.38
C VAL A 46 -4.03 -4.96 -4.46
N ASP A 47 -4.71 -3.92 -4.02
CA ASP A 47 -5.24 -2.85 -4.86
C ASP A 47 -4.22 -1.71 -4.99
N TYR A 48 -4.22 -1.05 -6.14
CA TYR A 48 -3.42 0.15 -6.40
C TYR A 48 -4.37 1.32 -6.59
N VAL A 49 -4.15 2.39 -5.82
CA VAL A 49 -4.92 3.61 -5.90
C VAL A 49 -4.02 4.75 -6.34
N ASP A 50 -4.34 5.33 -7.50
CA ASP A 50 -3.63 6.48 -8.01
C ASP A 50 -4.14 7.76 -7.33
N ILE A 51 -3.25 8.47 -6.63
CA ILE A 51 -3.58 9.70 -5.88
C ILE A 51 -3.91 10.89 -6.80
N HIS A 52 -3.51 10.84 -8.07
CA HIS A 52 -3.85 11.84 -9.09
C HIS A 52 -5.04 11.41 -9.96
N GLY A 53 -5.49 10.16 -9.81
CA GLY A 53 -6.55 9.54 -10.58
C GLY A 53 -7.93 9.65 -9.93
N SER A 54 -8.78 8.67 -10.23
CA SER A 54 -10.10 8.52 -9.61
C SER A 54 -10.05 7.43 -8.55
N TYR A 55 -10.44 7.80 -7.34
CA TYR A 55 -10.49 6.94 -6.16
C TYR A 55 -11.83 7.13 -5.43
N GLY A 56 -12.23 6.14 -4.63
CA GLY A 56 -13.45 6.23 -3.82
C GLY A 56 -13.31 7.19 -2.63
N ASP A 57 -14.44 7.61 -2.06
CA ASP A 57 -14.47 8.50 -0.89
C ASP A 57 -13.68 7.96 0.31
N GLU A 58 -13.58 6.64 0.48
CA GLU A 58 -12.79 6.00 1.56
C GLU A 58 -11.28 6.28 1.45
N HIS A 59 -10.80 6.47 0.22
CA HIS A 59 -9.39 6.72 -0.09
C HIS A 59 -9.02 8.19 0.01
N GLN A 60 -10.02 9.07 -0.08
CA GLN A 60 -9.82 10.51 -0.18
C GLN A 60 -9.08 11.11 1.02
N SER A 61 -9.27 10.58 2.22
CA SER A 61 -8.53 11.02 3.41
C SER A 61 -7.03 10.76 3.28
N TYR A 62 -6.64 9.55 2.86
CA TYR A 62 -5.24 9.19 2.65
C TYR A 62 -4.63 9.95 1.49
N VAL A 63 -5.36 10.09 0.38
CA VAL A 63 -4.90 10.84 -0.78
C VAL A 63 -4.65 12.30 -0.42
N ASN A 64 -5.58 12.97 0.28
CA ASN A 64 -5.35 14.35 0.71
C ASN A 64 -4.13 14.46 1.62
N ALA A 65 -3.99 13.58 2.61
CA ALA A 65 -2.82 13.60 3.49
C ALA A 65 -1.49 13.38 2.71
N ILE A 66 -1.50 12.58 1.64
CA ILE A 66 -0.32 12.46 0.75
C ILE A 66 -0.07 13.75 -0.04
N LEU A 67 -1.14 14.37 -0.57
CA LEU A 67 -1.06 15.63 -1.33
C LEU A 67 -0.68 16.84 -0.46
N GLU A 68 -1.00 16.78 0.84
CA GLU A 68 -0.63 17.77 1.85
C GLU A 68 0.81 17.56 2.39
N ASP A 69 1.60 16.65 1.78
CA ASP A 69 2.95 16.26 2.22
C ASP A 69 2.98 15.67 3.66
N GLU A 70 1.83 15.21 4.16
CA GLU A 70 1.69 14.57 5.47
C GLU A 70 2.17 13.10 5.44
N TYR A 71 1.89 12.41 4.32
CA TYR A 71 2.36 11.05 4.05
C TYR A 71 3.16 10.96 2.75
N PHE A 72 4.10 10.02 2.69
CA PHE A 72 4.88 9.77 1.49
C PHE A 72 4.32 8.60 0.68
N TYR A 73 4.24 8.78 -0.63
CA TYR A 73 3.93 7.67 -1.55
C TYR A 73 5.21 6.93 -1.99
N PRO A 74 5.16 5.60 -2.15
CA PRO A 74 3.98 4.74 -1.98
C PRO A 74 3.57 4.52 -0.51
N LEU A 75 2.29 4.77 -0.20
CA LEU A 75 1.68 4.52 1.10
C LEU A 75 0.93 3.19 1.05
N ILE A 76 1.16 2.32 2.02
CA ILE A 76 0.58 0.98 2.08
C ILE A 76 -0.36 0.93 3.27
N VAL A 77 -1.63 0.69 2.98
CA VAL A 77 -2.69 0.56 3.96
C VAL A 77 -3.24 -0.85 3.92
N PHE A 78 -3.33 -1.46 5.09
CA PHE A 78 -3.88 -2.80 5.29
C PHE A 78 -5.14 -2.68 6.15
N ASN A 79 -6.29 -3.12 5.62
CA ASN A 79 -7.58 -3.05 6.34
C ASN A 79 -7.85 -1.68 6.99
N ASP A 80 -7.66 -0.60 6.23
CA ASP A 80 -7.83 0.78 6.71
C ASP A 80 -6.81 1.24 7.76
N GLU A 81 -5.68 0.54 7.90
CA GLU A 81 -4.58 0.94 8.79
C GLU A 81 -3.26 1.08 8.00
N VAL A 82 -2.55 2.20 8.18
CA VAL A 82 -1.24 2.41 7.57
C VAL A 82 -0.22 1.43 8.13
N VAL A 83 0.36 0.60 7.27
CA VAL A 83 1.38 -0.40 7.65
C VAL A 83 2.77 -0.10 7.15
N GLY A 84 2.91 0.84 6.22
CA GLY A 84 4.20 1.33 5.79
C GLY A 84 4.12 2.36 4.67
N GLU A 85 5.21 3.09 4.50
CA GLU A 85 5.39 4.15 3.50
C GLU A 85 6.76 3.98 2.84
N GLY A 86 6.85 4.22 1.54
CA GLY A 86 8.07 4.18 0.75
C GLY A 86 8.67 2.78 0.62
N ASN A 87 9.34 2.29 1.67
CA ASN A 87 9.99 0.98 1.72
C ASN A 87 9.40 0.14 2.85
N PRO A 88 8.17 -0.39 2.67
CA PRO A 88 7.49 -1.14 3.71
C PRO A 88 8.28 -2.41 4.04
N ARG A 89 8.45 -2.68 5.33
CA ARG A 89 9.07 -3.93 5.76
C ARG A 89 8.04 -5.03 5.74
N LEU A 90 8.30 -6.08 4.95
CA LEU A 90 7.45 -7.30 4.93
C LEU A 90 7.16 -7.84 6.32
N LYS A 91 8.14 -7.75 7.22
CA LYS A 91 7.98 -8.17 8.61
C LYS A 91 6.83 -7.42 9.32
N THR A 92 6.77 -6.11 9.18
CA THR A 92 5.72 -5.28 9.78
C THR A 92 4.34 -5.61 9.21
N ILE A 93 4.26 -5.82 7.89
CA ILE A 93 3.01 -6.23 7.23
C ILE A 93 2.56 -7.59 7.76
N TYR A 94 3.47 -8.56 7.86
CA TYR A 94 3.16 -9.88 8.39
C TYR A 94 2.69 -9.82 9.84
N GLU A 95 3.36 -9.05 10.70
CA GLU A 95 2.94 -8.86 12.09
C GLU A 95 1.53 -8.26 12.16
N LYS A 96 1.18 -7.34 11.25
CA LYS A 96 -0.15 -6.74 11.18
C LYS A 96 -1.23 -7.70 10.71
N ILE A 97 -0.94 -8.48 9.67
CA ILE A 97 -1.84 -9.53 9.17
C ILE A 97 -2.09 -10.56 10.27
N GLU A 98 -1.03 -11.01 10.95
CA GLU A 98 -1.13 -11.97 12.04
C GLU A 98 -1.85 -11.39 13.27
N ALA A 99 -1.73 -10.09 13.54
CA ALA A 99 -2.45 -9.40 14.62
C ALA A 99 -3.94 -9.20 14.33
N SER A 100 -4.35 -9.08 13.06
CA SER A 100 -5.75 -8.95 12.63
C SER A 100 -6.45 -10.31 12.37
N ARG A 101 -5.78 -11.43 12.66
CA ARG A 101 -6.30 -12.80 12.50
C ARG A 101 -7.02 -13.32 13.74
#